data_AF-A0A3R6NXZ3-F1
#
_entry.id   AF-A0A3R6NXZ3-F1
#
_cell.length_a   1.000
_cell.length_b   1.000
_cell.length_c   1.000
_cell.angle_alpha   90.00
_cell.angle_beta   90.00
_cell.angle_gamma   90.00
#
_symmetry.space_group_name_H-M   'P 1'
#
loop_
_entity.id
_entity.type
_entity.pdbx_description
1 polymer ?
#
loop_
_entity_poly.entity_id
_entity_poly.type
_entity_poly.pdbx_seq_one_letter_code
_entity_poly.pdbx_strand_id
1 'polypeptide(L)'
;MTNERLETDKKSIDDTGIQRTEMQKEIVISRLREMGCRITRQRMILLDIILGEECSSCKEIYYKATKQDSRIGSATVYRMVNTLEDIGAINRKNMYKVACGANCGIEDACVIELDDSSSIELSAKEWNRIIRAGLMAGGYIENQMVTGVNVKPCGCGSCC
;
A
#
# COMPACT_ATOMS: atom_id res chain seq x y z
N MET A 1 -5.31 34.30 45.05
CA MET A 1 -4.24 34.17 44.05
C MET A 1 -3.88 32.69 43.94
N THR A 2 -4.67 31.95 43.19
CA THR A 2 -4.54 30.51 42.98
C THR A 2 -3.53 30.26 41.86
N ASN A 3 -2.47 29.51 42.17
CA ASN A 3 -1.41 29.16 41.21
C ASN A 3 -1.78 27.82 40.57
N GLU A 4 -2.15 27.86 39.29
CA GLU A 4 -2.53 26.69 38.49
C GLU A 4 -1.29 25.87 38.08
N ARG A 5 -1.44 24.55 38.18
CA ARG A 5 -0.45 23.53 37.83
C ARG A 5 -0.30 23.47 36.31
N LEU A 6 0.94 23.62 35.81
CA LEU A 6 1.30 23.23 34.45
C LEU A 6 1.60 21.72 34.43
N GLU A 7 0.58 20.94 34.12
CA GLU A 7 0.72 19.54 33.70
C GLU A 7 1.28 19.53 32.27
N THR A 8 2.44 18.87 32.08
CA THR A 8 3.00 18.63 30.74
C THR A 8 2.55 17.25 30.28
N ASP A 9 1.53 17.25 29.42
CA ASP A 9 1.01 16.07 28.73
C ASP A 9 2.10 15.42 27.86
N LYS A 10 2.70 14.34 28.37
CA LYS A 10 3.41 13.36 27.55
C LYS A 10 2.37 12.57 26.76
N LYS A 11 2.06 13.03 25.55
CA LYS A 11 1.21 12.30 24.61
C LYS A 11 1.91 10.99 24.24
N SER A 12 1.40 9.87 24.77
CA SER A 12 1.83 8.51 24.49
C SER A 12 1.64 8.20 23.01
N ILE A 13 2.76 8.10 22.28
CA ILE A 13 2.80 7.57 20.93
C ILE A 13 2.46 6.08 21.04
N ASP A 14 1.47 5.63 20.26
CA ASP A 14 0.92 4.28 20.23
C ASP A 14 2.02 3.21 19.99
N ASP A 15 2.46 2.58 21.08
CA ASP A 15 3.47 1.51 21.14
C ASP A 15 3.03 0.25 20.35
N THR A 16 1.73 0.09 20.13
CA THR A 16 1.12 -1.06 19.43
C THR A 16 1.27 -0.98 17.91
N GLY A 17 1.18 0.24 17.34
CA GLY A 17 1.39 0.48 15.91
C GLY A 17 2.87 0.37 15.50
N ILE A 18 3.77 0.85 16.36
CA ILE A 18 5.23 0.81 16.16
C ILE A 18 5.76 -0.63 16.21
N GLN A 19 5.27 -1.45 17.15
CA GLN A 19 5.68 -2.87 17.24
C GLN A 19 5.26 -3.66 15.99
N ARG A 20 4.13 -3.32 15.36
CA ARG A 20 3.63 -4.02 14.16
C ARG A 20 4.47 -3.71 12.92
N THR A 21 4.90 -2.48 12.73
CA THR A 21 5.75 -2.08 11.59
C THR A 21 7.19 -2.56 11.73
N GLU A 22 7.77 -2.53 12.94
CA GLU A 22 9.12 -3.07 13.17
C GLU A 22 9.15 -4.59 12.99
N MET A 23 8.15 -5.33 13.51
CA MET A 23 8.06 -6.78 13.28
C MET A 23 7.89 -7.13 11.79
N GLN A 24 7.11 -6.35 11.04
CA GLN A 24 6.98 -6.52 9.59
C GLN A 24 8.30 -6.29 8.87
N LYS A 25 9.05 -5.26 9.25
CA LYS A 25 10.35 -4.92 8.68
C LYS A 25 11.39 -6.01 8.98
N GLU A 26 11.42 -6.57 10.18
CA GLU A 26 12.31 -7.69 10.53
C GLU A 26 12.03 -8.93 9.67
N ILE A 27 10.76 -9.27 9.45
CA ILE A 27 10.36 -10.38 8.58
C ILE A 27 10.85 -10.15 7.14
N VAL A 28 10.67 -8.93 6.62
CA VAL A 28 11.14 -8.56 5.27
C VAL A 28 12.67 -8.65 5.19
N ILE A 29 13.39 -8.18 6.22
CA ILE A 29 14.85 -8.29 6.28
C ILE A 29 15.30 -9.75 6.30
N SER A 30 14.63 -10.63 7.04
CA SER A 30 14.95 -12.07 7.06
C SER A 30 14.84 -12.67 5.67
N ARG A 31 13.72 -12.44 4.97
CA ARG A 31 13.49 -12.94 3.60
C ARG A 31 14.52 -12.41 2.62
N LEU A 32 14.88 -11.13 2.72
CA LEU A 32 15.95 -10.55 1.89
C LEU A 32 17.29 -11.27 2.14
N ARG A 33 17.62 -11.55 3.41
CA ARG A 33 18.85 -12.30 3.75
C ARG A 33 18.83 -13.73 3.24
N GLU A 34 17.70 -14.42 3.35
CA GLU A 34 17.51 -15.78 2.82
C GLU A 34 17.73 -15.85 1.30
N MET A 35 17.39 -14.78 0.57
CA MET A 35 17.70 -14.63 -0.86
C MET A 35 19.12 -14.19 -1.17
N GLY A 36 20.00 -14.07 -0.17
CA GLY A 36 21.37 -13.59 -0.37
C GLY A 36 21.47 -12.08 -0.62
N CYS A 37 20.41 -11.31 -0.40
CA CYS A 37 20.46 -9.86 -0.56
C CYS A 37 21.23 -9.21 0.61
N ARG A 38 22.29 -8.47 0.27
CA ARG A 38 23.03 -7.66 1.25
C ARG A 38 22.16 -6.52 1.80
N ILE A 39 22.01 -6.42 3.10
CA ILE A 39 21.28 -5.30 3.72
C ILE A 39 22.23 -4.11 3.87
N THR A 40 22.18 -3.17 2.93
CA THR A 40 23.00 -1.94 2.96
C THR A 40 22.23 -0.80 3.63
N ARG A 41 22.93 0.28 4.03
CA ARG A 41 22.31 1.47 4.60
C ARG A 41 21.22 2.06 3.68
N GLN A 42 21.47 2.11 2.37
CA GLN A 42 20.48 2.60 1.40
C GLN A 42 19.24 1.72 1.33
N ARG A 43 19.40 0.40 1.42
CA ARG A 43 18.25 -0.52 1.46
C ARG A 43 17.45 -0.35 2.75
N MET A 44 18.10 -0.07 3.87
CA MET A 44 17.41 0.21 5.13
C MET A 44 16.55 1.47 5.02
N ILE A 45 17.12 2.58 4.51
CA ILE A 45 16.37 3.82 4.27
C ILE A 45 15.14 3.57 3.39
N LEU A 46 15.30 2.78 2.33
CA LEU A 46 14.17 2.45 1.44
C LEU A 46 13.13 1.55 2.12
N LEU A 47 13.54 0.60 2.97
CA LEU A 47 12.61 -0.20 3.76
C LEU A 47 11.82 0.68 4.73
N ASP A 48 12.49 1.62 5.40
CA ASP A 48 11.86 2.53 6.36
C ASP A 48 10.80 3.40 5.67
N ILE A 49 11.11 3.95 4.51
CA ILE A 49 10.16 4.77 3.74
C ILE A 49 9.01 3.93 3.19
N ILE A 50 9.30 2.77 2.60
CA ILE A 50 8.29 1.95 1.91
C ILE A 50 7.35 1.27 2.90
N LEU A 51 7.84 0.85 4.07
CA LEU A 51 7.06 0.11 5.07
C LEU A 51 6.52 1.01 6.19
N GLY A 52 7.15 2.16 6.44
CA GLY A 52 6.80 3.07 7.52
C GLY A 52 5.95 4.27 7.10
N GLU A 53 5.86 4.58 5.81
CA GLU A 53 5.08 5.72 5.30
C GLU A 53 4.12 5.32 4.18
N GLU A 54 2.98 6.01 4.10
CA GLU A 54 2.14 5.93 2.91
C GLU A 54 2.81 6.70 1.76
N CYS A 55 3.19 5.97 0.71
CA CYS A 55 3.72 6.55 -0.53
C CYS A 55 2.84 6.11 -1.70
N SER A 56 2.36 7.07 -2.47
CA SER A 56 1.46 6.86 -3.61
C SER A 56 2.20 6.43 -4.89
N SER A 57 3.52 6.64 -4.96
CA SER A 57 4.30 6.36 -6.17
C SER A 57 5.80 6.16 -5.90
N CYS A 58 6.49 5.54 -6.86
CA CYS A 58 7.96 5.44 -6.87
C CYS A 58 8.65 6.81 -6.89
N LYS A 59 8.01 7.84 -7.47
CA LYS A 59 8.51 9.21 -7.49
C LYS A 59 8.54 9.82 -6.09
N GLU A 60 7.51 9.53 -5.30
CA GLU A 60 7.42 9.97 -3.91
C GLU A 60 8.46 9.29 -3.04
N ILE A 61 8.61 7.97 -3.16
CA ILE A 61 9.66 7.20 -2.46
C ILE A 61 11.04 7.77 -2.78
N TYR A 62 11.32 8.06 -4.06
CA TYR A 62 12.57 8.68 -4.48
C TYR A 62 12.81 10.05 -3.84
N TYR A 63 11.80 10.92 -3.82
CA TYR A 63 11.94 12.26 -3.24
C TYR A 63 12.19 12.21 -1.73
N LYS A 64 11.55 11.27 -1.01
CA LYS A 64 11.80 11.06 0.42
C LYS A 64 13.19 10.46 0.67
N ALA A 65 13.61 9.47 -0.13
CA ALA A 65 14.89 8.80 0.03
C ALA A 65 16.09 9.73 -0.23
N THR A 66 16.00 10.59 -1.24
CA THR A 66 17.06 11.55 -1.59
C THR A 66 17.29 12.62 -0.52
N LYS A 67 16.26 12.96 0.27
CA LYS A 67 16.40 13.83 1.44
C LYS A 67 17.22 13.19 2.56
N GLN A 68 17.23 11.86 2.65
CA GLN A 68 17.99 11.12 3.66
C GLN A 68 19.39 10.70 3.16
N ASP A 69 19.50 10.28 1.89
CA ASP A 69 20.76 9.96 1.23
C ASP A 69 20.69 10.33 -0.25
N SER A 70 21.38 11.41 -0.62
CA SER A 70 21.42 11.94 -1.99
C SER A 70 22.05 10.99 -3.03
N ARG A 71 22.71 9.92 -2.58
CA ARG A 71 23.28 8.88 -3.47
C ARG A 71 22.23 7.86 -3.92
N ILE A 72 21.02 7.90 -3.37
CA ILE A 72 19.92 7.02 -3.80
C ILE A 72 19.32 7.57 -5.09
N GLY A 73 19.63 6.91 -6.21
CA GLY A 73 19.01 7.20 -7.51
C GLY A 73 17.64 6.53 -7.68
N SER A 74 16.84 7.06 -8.61
CA SER A 74 15.54 6.49 -8.99
C SER A 74 15.63 5.01 -9.39
N ALA A 75 16.66 4.61 -10.14
CA ALA A 75 16.90 3.21 -10.51
C ALA A 75 17.08 2.28 -9.29
N THR A 76 17.63 2.79 -8.18
CA THR A 76 17.76 2.03 -6.93
C THR A 76 16.41 1.84 -6.25
N VAL A 77 15.53 2.86 -6.31
CA VAL A 77 14.14 2.75 -5.84
C VAL A 77 13.40 1.66 -6.60
N TYR A 78 13.41 1.71 -7.94
CA TYR A 78 12.73 0.70 -8.76
C TYR A 78 13.26 -0.72 -8.52
N ARG A 79 14.58 -0.90 -8.41
CA ARG A 79 15.16 -2.22 -8.08
C ARG A 79 14.72 -2.71 -6.71
N MET A 80 14.66 -1.83 -5.71
CA MET A 80 14.22 -2.20 -4.37
C MET A 80 12.75 -2.59 -4.37
N VAL A 81 11.88 -1.81 -5.03
CA VAL A 81 10.46 -2.11 -5.17
C VAL A 81 10.25 -3.46 -5.86
N ASN A 82 10.94 -3.73 -6.98
CA ASN A 82 10.89 -5.04 -7.65
C ASN A 82 11.30 -6.18 -6.69
N THR A 83 12.42 -6.00 -5.97
CA THR A 83 12.92 -7.02 -5.03
C THR A 83 11.89 -7.31 -3.94
N LEU A 84 11.22 -6.28 -3.41
CA LEU A 84 10.21 -6.43 -2.38
C LEU A 84 8.94 -7.11 -2.92
N GLU A 85 8.61 -6.94 -4.19
CA GLU A 85 7.53 -7.70 -4.81
C GLU A 85 7.88 -9.15 -5.05
N ASP A 86 9.11 -9.43 -5.52
CA ASP A 86 9.57 -10.78 -5.81
C ASP A 86 9.50 -11.67 -4.56
N ILE A 87 9.69 -11.09 -3.37
CA ILE A 87 9.56 -11.77 -2.06
C ILE A 87 8.15 -11.71 -1.46
N GLY A 88 7.20 -11.09 -2.17
CA GLY A 88 5.82 -10.89 -1.75
C GLY A 88 5.68 -9.97 -0.53
N ALA A 89 6.67 -9.11 -0.25
CA ALA A 89 6.60 -8.12 0.84
C ALA A 89 5.70 -6.94 0.48
N ILE A 90 5.66 -6.56 -0.80
CA ILE A 90 4.77 -5.55 -1.35
C ILE A 90 4.12 -6.07 -2.64
N ASN A 91 3.07 -5.42 -3.10
CA ASN A 91 2.41 -5.77 -4.36
C ASN A 91 2.01 -4.49 -5.10
N ARG A 92 2.65 -4.18 -6.24
CA ARG A 92 2.27 -3.06 -7.12
C ARG A 92 1.07 -3.38 -8.00
N LYS A 93 0.71 -4.65 -8.17
CA LYS A 93 -0.54 -5.02 -8.85
C LYS A 93 -1.65 -4.70 -7.87
N ASN A 94 -2.20 -3.49 -8.00
CA ASN A 94 -3.41 -3.02 -7.34
C ASN A 94 -4.26 -4.17 -6.83
N MET A 95 -4.10 -4.50 -5.55
CA MET A 95 -5.11 -5.25 -4.86
C MET A 95 -6.23 -4.25 -4.66
N TYR A 96 -7.20 -4.24 -5.56
CA TYR A 96 -8.46 -3.54 -5.33
C TYR A 96 -9.12 -4.26 -4.15
N LYS A 97 -8.81 -3.81 -2.93
CA LYS A 97 -9.47 -4.25 -1.71
C LYS A 97 -10.86 -3.66 -1.75
N VAL A 98 -11.79 -4.49 -2.17
CA VAL A 98 -13.19 -4.11 -2.32
C VAL A 98 -13.91 -4.17 -0.97
N ALA A 99 -13.43 -4.99 -0.03
CA ALA A 99 -13.92 -5.00 1.34
C ALA A 99 -12.99 -4.22 2.26
N CYS A 100 -13.49 -3.11 2.79
CA CYS A 100 -12.89 -2.43 3.93
C CYS A 100 -13.59 -2.85 5.23
N GLY A 101 -12.82 -3.22 6.25
CA GLY A 101 -13.33 -3.39 7.60
C GLY A 101 -13.87 -2.06 8.16
N ALA A 102 -14.66 -2.13 9.24
CA ALA A 102 -15.39 -0.98 9.80
C ALA A 102 -14.53 0.27 10.16
N ASN A 103 -13.20 0.17 10.18
CA ASN A 103 -12.26 1.24 10.56
C ASN A 103 -11.32 1.70 9.43
N CYS A 104 -11.74 1.57 8.17
CA CYS A 104 -10.93 1.97 7.03
C CYS A 104 -11.25 3.40 6.58
N GLY A 105 -10.27 4.30 6.70
CA GLY A 105 -10.33 5.70 6.26
C GLY A 105 -9.84 5.95 4.83
N ILE A 106 -9.93 4.94 3.95
CA ILE A 106 -9.62 5.11 2.52
C ILE A 106 -10.92 5.54 1.84
N GLU A 107 -11.05 6.85 1.60
CA GLU A 107 -12.29 7.44 1.05
C GLU A 107 -12.34 7.38 -0.49
N ASP A 108 -11.20 7.32 -1.20
CA ASP A 108 -11.18 7.27 -2.67
C ASP A 108 -10.53 5.97 -3.16
N ALA A 109 -11.34 5.02 -3.66
CA ALA A 109 -10.88 3.64 -3.86
C ALA A 109 -10.84 3.17 -5.32
N CYS A 110 -11.55 3.84 -6.24
CA CYS A 110 -11.59 3.40 -7.64
C CYS A 110 -12.03 4.51 -8.61
N VAL A 111 -11.36 4.61 -9.76
CA VAL A 111 -11.81 5.41 -10.92
C VAL A 111 -12.10 4.44 -12.05
N ILE A 112 -13.32 4.51 -12.61
CA ILE A 112 -13.74 3.74 -13.79
C ILE A 112 -13.67 4.69 -14.99
N GLU A 113 -12.85 4.36 -15.97
CA GLU A 113 -12.78 5.07 -17.26
C GLU A 113 -13.67 4.37 -18.28
N LEU A 114 -14.48 5.14 -19.02
CA LEU A 114 -15.41 4.68 -20.04
C LEU A 114 -14.83 4.92 -21.44
N ASP A 115 -15.41 4.26 -22.44
CA ASP A 115 -14.94 4.32 -23.84
C ASP A 115 -15.12 5.70 -24.50
N ASP A 116 -16.02 6.53 -23.97
CA ASP A 116 -16.20 7.93 -24.33
C ASP A 116 -15.22 8.88 -23.62
N SER A 117 -14.21 8.33 -22.94
CA SER A 117 -13.20 9.05 -22.13
C SER A 117 -13.77 9.76 -20.90
N SER A 118 -15.03 9.51 -20.52
CA SER A 118 -15.56 9.96 -19.24
C SER A 118 -15.10 9.04 -18.10
N SER A 119 -15.10 9.57 -16.87
CA SER A 119 -14.64 8.85 -15.69
C SER A 119 -15.65 8.92 -14.54
N ILE A 120 -15.79 7.81 -13.81
CA ILE A 120 -16.61 7.70 -12.60
C ILE A 120 -15.69 7.43 -11.41
N GLU A 121 -15.69 8.33 -10.43
CA GLU A 121 -15.00 8.12 -9.15
C GLU A 121 -15.93 7.42 -8.17
N LEU A 122 -15.43 6.39 -7.50
CA LEU A 122 -16.19 5.57 -6.56
C LEU A 122 -15.42 5.39 -5.25
N SER A 123 -16.16 5.54 -4.15
CA SER A 123 -15.68 5.11 -2.84
C SER A 123 -15.54 3.58 -2.77
N ALA A 124 -14.78 3.07 -1.78
CA ALA A 124 -14.63 1.63 -1.56
C ALA A 124 -15.98 0.92 -1.38
N LYS A 125 -16.94 1.58 -0.72
CA LYS A 125 -18.27 1.06 -0.45
C LYS A 125 -19.10 0.95 -1.73
N GLU A 126 -19.06 1.98 -2.58
CA GLU A 126 -19.80 1.99 -3.86
C GLU A 126 -19.24 0.96 -4.82
N TRP A 127 -17.92 0.88 -4.94
CA TRP A 127 -17.23 -0.15 -5.71
C TRP A 127 -17.65 -1.56 -5.29
N ASN A 128 -17.69 -1.85 -3.97
CA ASN A 128 -18.16 -3.13 -3.46
C ASN A 128 -19.61 -3.42 -3.80
N ARG A 129 -20.48 -2.43 -3.61
CA ARG A 129 -21.90 -2.55 -3.92
C ARG A 129 -22.13 -2.88 -5.39
N ILE A 130 -21.45 -2.18 -6.29
CA ILE A 130 -21.59 -2.35 -7.74
C ILE A 130 -21.11 -3.73 -8.17
N ILE A 131 -19.92 -4.17 -7.74
CA ILE A 131 -19.41 -5.51 -8.09
C ILE A 131 -20.34 -6.60 -7.56
N ARG A 132 -20.80 -6.50 -6.30
CA ARG A 132 -21.73 -7.49 -5.74
C ARG A 132 -23.03 -7.56 -6.52
N ALA A 133 -23.61 -6.41 -6.87
CA ALA A 133 -24.82 -6.36 -7.68
C ALA A 133 -24.62 -7.03 -9.05
N GLY A 134 -23.51 -6.75 -9.73
CA GLY A 134 -23.18 -7.38 -11.02
C GLY A 134 -22.97 -8.89 -10.91
N LEU A 135 -22.25 -9.37 -9.89
CA LEU A 135 -22.01 -10.80 -9.67
C LEU A 135 -23.29 -11.55 -9.31
N MET A 136 -24.20 -10.95 -8.53
CA MET A 136 -25.51 -11.52 -8.23
C MET A 136 -26.38 -11.60 -9.48
N ALA A 137 -26.46 -10.51 -10.26
CA ALA A 137 -27.23 -10.48 -11.50
C ALA A 137 -26.71 -11.51 -12.54
N GLY A 138 -25.41 -11.78 -12.54
CA GLY A 138 -24.79 -12.81 -13.38
C GLY A 138 -24.87 -14.23 -12.82
N GLY A 139 -25.42 -14.44 -11.61
CA GLY A 139 -25.53 -15.76 -10.98
C GLY A 139 -24.20 -16.35 -10.48
N TYR A 140 -23.15 -15.53 -10.34
CA TYR A 140 -21.85 -15.98 -9.82
C TYR A 140 -21.83 -16.11 -8.30
N ILE A 141 -22.65 -15.31 -7.61
CA ILE A 141 -22.79 -15.30 -6.16
C ILE A 141 -24.26 -15.16 -5.78
N GLU A 142 -24.61 -15.63 -4.58
CA GLU A 142 -25.93 -15.40 -3.97
C GLU A 142 -25.81 -14.34 -2.87
N ASN A 143 -25.12 -14.67 -1.77
CA ASN A 143 -24.99 -13.80 -0.61
C ASN A 143 -23.53 -13.60 -0.14
N GLN A 144 -22.57 -14.09 -0.91
CA GLN A 144 -21.15 -13.98 -0.57
C GLN A 144 -20.69 -12.52 -0.56
N MET A 145 -19.68 -12.25 0.27
CA MET A 145 -18.99 -10.97 0.33
C MET A 145 -17.78 -10.98 -0.63
N VAL A 146 -17.61 -9.90 -1.39
CA VAL A 146 -16.44 -9.71 -2.25
C VAL A 146 -15.30 -9.15 -1.41
N THR A 147 -14.22 -9.92 -1.27
CA THR A 147 -13.05 -9.56 -0.45
C THR A 147 -11.92 -8.93 -1.25
N GLY A 148 -11.84 -9.20 -2.55
CA GLY A 148 -10.85 -8.62 -3.45
C GLY A 148 -11.11 -8.97 -4.91
N VAL A 149 -10.56 -8.16 -5.81
CA VAL A 149 -10.58 -8.39 -7.26
C VAL A 149 -9.14 -8.43 -7.74
N ASN A 150 -8.78 -9.52 -8.43
CA ASN A 150 -7.46 -9.70 -9.03
C ASN A 150 -7.58 -9.69 -10.55
N VAL A 151 -7.01 -8.67 -11.19
CA VAL A 151 -6.95 -8.60 -12.64
C VAL A 151 -5.69 -9.32 -13.11
N LYS A 152 -5.84 -10.34 -13.94
CA LYS A 152 -4.71 -10.97 -14.63
C LYS A 152 -4.38 -10.11 -15.85
N PRO A 153 -3.10 -9.72 -16.07
CA PRO A 153 -2.73 -9.04 -17.30
C PRO A 153 -3.01 -9.97 -18.49
N CYS A 154 -3.45 -9.42 -19.63
CA CYS A 154 -3.54 -10.23 -20.83
C CYS A 154 -2.11 -10.67 -21.22
N GLY A 155 -1.95 -11.94 -21.60
CA GLY A 155 -0.70 -12.43 -22.19
C GLY A 155 -0.51 -12.02 -23.66
N CYS A 156 -1.42 -11.19 -24.18
CA CYS A 156 -1.42 -10.70 -25.54
C CYS A 156 -0.53 -9.45 -25.62
N GLY A 157 0.69 -9.59 -26.16
CA GLY A 157 1.67 -8.50 -26.26
C GLY A 157 1.29 -7.33 -27.17
N SER A 158 0.01 -7.14 -27.50
CA SER A 158 -0.43 -6.21 -28.55
C SER A 158 -1.92 -5.82 -28.47
N CYS A 159 -2.52 -5.77 -27.29
CA CYS A 159 -3.80 -5.07 -27.12
C CYS A 159 -3.57 -3.81 -26.28
N CYS A 160 -3.36 -2.69 -26.98
CA CYS A 160 -3.60 -1.33 -26.52
C CYS A 160 -4.82 -0.82 -27.26
#